data_AF-A0A918T1V5-F1
#
_entry.id   AF-A0A918T1V5-F1
#
_cell.length_a   1.000
_cell.length_b   1.000
_cell.length_c   1.000
_cell.angle_alpha   90.00
_cell.angle_beta   90.00
_cell.angle_gamma   90.00
#
_symmetry.space_group_name_H-M   'P 1'
#
loop_
_entity.id
_entity.type
_entity.pdbx_description
1 polymer ?
#
loop_
_entity_poly.entity_id
_entity_poly.type
_entity_poly.pdbx_seq_one_letter_code
_entity_poly.pdbx_strand_id
1 'polypeptide(L)'
;MSIDWKNETSTVMRAIKSALLLCLLAAPAFAQSVQFKGGAASIGDSVKKLHKVAGKPDQVRPFPGAPATSLHEYSLGERQVNVSVRGGKITGIADNHIVSKPGPAVLTGVDVNGTRIVTGDPLAKLVASAGKPHKIRTFADAPHMSVYEYTFPGREVTVTVTNGKVSGTSELKIRKR
;
A
#
# COMPACT_ATOMS: atom_id res chain seq x y z
N MET A 1 -67.45 2.44 -7.41
CA MET A 1 -66.00 2.25 -7.19
C MET A 1 -65.51 3.39 -6.32
N SER A 2 -65.38 3.16 -5.02
CA SER A 2 -64.84 4.16 -4.08
C SER A 2 -63.33 3.99 -4.03
N ILE A 3 -62.58 5.01 -4.43
CA ILE A 3 -61.13 5.03 -4.31
C ILE A 3 -60.83 5.42 -2.85
N ASP A 4 -60.10 4.56 -2.14
CA ASP A 4 -59.75 4.75 -0.74
C ASP A 4 -58.47 5.60 -0.63
N TRP A 5 -58.64 6.90 -0.39
CA TRP A 5 -57.57 7.91 -0.35
C TRP A 5 -56.68 7.84 0.92
N LYS A 6 -57.00 6.98 1.90
CA LYS A 6 -56.27 6.97 3.20
C LYS A 6 -54.91 6.29 3.16
N ASN A 7 -54.63 5.49 2.14
CA ASN A 7 -53.42 4.64 2.11
C ASN A 7 -52.19 5.32 1.45
N GLU A 8 -52.36 6.45 0.78
CA GLU A 8 -51.25 7.12 0.06
C GLU A 8 -50.39 8.01 0.97
N THR A 9 -50.99 8.63 2.00
CA THR A 9 -50.27 9.56 2.89
C THR A 9 -49.27 8.87 3.82
N SER A 10 -49.55 7.62 4.22
CA SER A 10 -48.67 6.79 5.05
C SER A 10 -47.38 6.38 4.32
N THR A 11 -47.49 6.10 3.03
CA THR A 11 -46.38 5.60 2.21
C THR A 11 -45.39 6.71 1.87
N VAL A 12 -45.88 7.90 1.52
CA VAL A 12 -45.04 9.08 1.24
C VAL A 12 -44.27 9.52 2.49
N MET A 13 -44.92 9.50 3.66
CA MET A 13 -44.29 9.92 4.92
C MET A 13 -43.26 8.90 5.43
N ARG A 14 -43.42 7.60 5.12
CA ARG A 14 -42.35 6.59 5.32
C ARG A 14 -41.20 6.80 4.36
N ALA A 15 -41.46 7.06 3.08
CA ALA A 15 -40.43 7.29 2.07
C ALA A 15 -39.55 8.51 2.38
N ILE A 16 -40.14 9.61 2.85
CA ILE A 16 -39.39 10.83 3.24
C ILE A 16 -38.50 10.56 4.45
N LYS A 17 -38.99 9.83 5.46
CA LYS A 17 -38.18 9.45 6.64
C LYS A 17 -37.00 8.56 6.24
N SER A 18 -37.20 7.64 5.32
CA SER A 18 -36.14 6.77 4.78
C SER A 18 -35.10 7.55 3.97
N ALA A 19 -35.53 8.51 3.14
CA ALA A 19 -34.64 9.37 2.37
C ALA A 19 -33.79 10.30 3.26
N LEU A 20 -34.37 10.84 4.34
CA LEU A 20 -33.63 11.65 5.31
C LEU A 20 -32.56 10.84 6.05
N LEU A 21 -32.85 9.57 6.36
CA LEU A 21 -31.90 8.64 6.99
C LEU A 21 -30.75 8.27 6.04
N LEU A 22 -31.03 8.06 4.75
CA LEU A 22 -30.02 7.77 3.73
C LEU A 22 -29.04 8.95 3.50
N CYS A 23 -29.51 10.19 3.60
CA CYS A 23 -28.64 11.37 3.51
C CYS A 23 -27.71 11.53 4.74
N LEU A 24 -28.10 11.03 5.91
CA LEU A 24 -27.25 11.06 7.12
C LEU A 24 -26.17 9.98 7.12
N LEU A 25 -26.35 8.88 6.37
CA LEU A 25 -25.34 7.83 6.19
C LEU A 25 -24.36 8.10 5.03
N ALA A 26 -24.60 9.13 4.21
CA ALA A 26 -23.66 9.60 3.22
C ALA A 26 -22.56 10.46 3.85
N ALA A 27 -21.91 9.95 4.91
CA ALA A 27 -20.65 10.53 5.36
C ALA A 27 -19.62 10.32 4.23
N PRO A 28 -18.97 11.39 3.74
CA PRO A 28 -17.91 11.22 2.74
C PRO A 28 -16.78 10.41 3.38
N ALA A 29 -16.57 9.19 2.88
CA ALA A 29 -15.53 8.27 3.33
C ALA A 29 -14.10 8.71 2.94
N PHE A 30 -13.78 10.00 3.03
CA PHE A 30 -12.51 10.57 2.55
C PHE A 30 -11.89 11.63 3.47
N ALA A 31 -12.13 11.58 4.78
CA ALA A 31 -11.33 12.35 5.73
C ALA A 31 -10.12 11.53 6.21
N GLN A 32 -9.33 10.99 5.28
CA GLN A 32 -8.04 10.43 5.67
C GLN A 32 -7.13 11.59 6.10
N SER A 33 -6.64 11.51 7.34
CA SER A 33 -5.71 12.47 7.92
C SER A 33 -4.61 11.72 8.64
N VAL A 34 -3.42 12.31 8.69
CA VAL A 34 -2.27 11.75 9.38
C VAL A 34 -1.63 12.82 10.25
N GLN A 35 -1.28 12.42 11.47
CA GLN A 35 -0.71 13.29 12.47
C GLN A 35 0.81 13.32 12.33
N PHE A 36 1.35 14.50 12.07
CA PHE A 36 2.78 14.78 12.14
C PHE A 36 3.12 15.52 13.44
N LYS A 37 4.43 15.63 13.72
CA LYS A 37 4.94 16.37 14.88
C LYS A 37 4.50 17.84 14.88
N GLY A 38 4.39 18.46 13.70
CA GLY A 38 3.97 19.86 13.54
C GLY A 38 2.45 20.07 13.35
N GLY A 39 1.65 19.00 13.36
CA GLY A 39 0.19 19.07 13.16
C GLY A 39 -0.35 17.98 12.25
N ALA A 40 -1.67 17.96 12.05
CA ALA A 40 -2.33 17.02 11.13
C ALA A 40 -2.31 17.53 9.68
N ALA A 41 -2.13 16.62 8.73
CA ALA A 41 -2.41 16.85 7.32
C ALA A 41 -3.54 15.94 6.85
N SER A 42 -4.46 16.49 6.06
CA SER A 42 -5.66 15.79 5.58
C SER A 42 -5.77 15.86 4.07
N ILE A 43 -6.50 14.92 3.47
CA ILE A 43 -6.89 15.02 2.05
C ILE A 43 -7.57 16.38 1.79
N GLY A 44 -7.19 17.03 0.68
CA GLY A 44 -7.65 18.36 0.29
C GLY A 44 -6.77 19.51 0.76
N ASP A 45 -5.91 19.28 1.77
CA ASP A 45 -4.92 20.27 2.21
C ASP A 45 -3.91 20.60 1.10
N SER A 46 -3.35 21.80 1.17
CA SER A 46 -2.28 22.20 0.24
C SER A 46 -0.94 21.56 0.60
N VAL A 47 -0.09 21.34 -0.40
CA VAL A 47 1.30 20.91 -0.18
C VAL A 47 2.06 21.87 0.73
N LYS A 48 1.75 23.18 0.68
CA LYS A 48 2.37 24.16 1.56
C LYS A 48 2.03 23.90 3.02
N LYS A 49 0.78 23.52 3.32
CA LYS A 49 0.38 23.11 4.68
C LYS A 49 1.07 21.80 5.06
N LEU A 50 1.11 20.83 4.15
CA LEU A 50 1.82 19.56 4.36
C LEU A 50 3.28 19.81 4.79
N HIS A 51 4.04 20.59 4.01
CA HIS A 51 5.44 20.87 4.34
C HIS A 51 5.61 21.66 5.65
N LYS A 52 4.60 22.47 6.03
CA LYS A 52 4.63 23.19 7.30
C LYS A 52 4.46 22.26 8.50
N VAL A 53 3.59 21.25 8.40
CA VAL A 53 3.28 20.35 9.52
C VAL A 53 4.18 19.10 9.55
N ALA A 54 4.56 18.59 8.38
CA ALA A 54 5.37 17.38 8.20
C ALA A 54 6.86 17.66 8.00
N GLY A 55 7.22 18.89 7.63
CA GLY A 55 8.59 19.24 7.23
C GLY A 55 8.88 18.87 5.77
N LYS A 56 10.18 18.73 5.44
CA LYS A 56 10.61 18.31 4.10
C LYS A 56 10.38 16.80 3.94
N PRO A 57 9.79 16.32 2.83
CA PRO A 57 9.71 14.89 2.57
C PRO A 57 11.09 14.28 2.39
N ASP A 58 11.25 13.03 2.79
CA ASP A 58 12.49 12.27 2.57
C ASP A 58 12.70 12.03 1.08
N GLN A 59 11.61 11.77 0.37
CA GLN A 59 11.64 11.56 -1.06
C GLN A 59 10.37 12.05 -1.75
N VAL A 60 10.56 12.53 -2.98
CA VAL A 60 9.47 12.86 -3.88
C VAL A 60 9.67 12.09 -5.18
N ARG A 61 8.66 11.33 -5.59
CA ARG A 61 8.67 10.52 -6.81
C ARG A 61 7.40 10.75 -7.63
N PRO A 62 7.41 10.59 -8.96
CA PRO A 62 6.17 10.56 -9.74
C PRO A 62 5.33 9.34 -9.35
N PHE A 63 4.00 9.49 -9.35
CA PHE A 63 3.09 8.37 -9.10
C PHE A 63 3.00 7.48 -10.36
N PRO A 64 3.24 6.15 -10.26
CA PRO A 64 3.16 5.24 -11.41
C PRO A 64 1.77 5.26 -12.05
N GLY A 65 1.70 5.47 -13.37
CA GLY A 65 0.43 5.52 -14.10
C GLY A 65 -0.37 6.83 -13.93
N ALA A 66 0.11 7.80 -13.13
CA ALA A 66 -0.53 9.11 -12.98
C ALA A 66 0.52 10.23 -12.94
N PRO A 67 1.07 10.65 -14.10
CA PRO A 67 2.21 11.58 -14.19
C PRO A 67 1.96 12.98 -13.62
N ALA A 68 0.69 13.40 -13.51
CA ALA A 68 0.31 14.66 -12.85
C ALA A 68 0.24 14.56 -11.31
N THR A 69 0.52 13.39 -10.76
CA THR A 69 0.51 13.10 -9.32
C THR A 69 1.92 12.78 -8.86
N SER A 70 2.32 13.36 -7.74
CA SER A 70 3.59 13.10 -7.08
C SER A 70 3.34 12.39 -5.76
N LEU A 71 4.22 11.47 -5.39
CA LEU A 71 4.23 10.78 -4.11
C LEU A 71 5.31 11.42 -3.22
N HIS A 72 4.91 11.88 -2.05
CA HIS A 72 5.78 12.47 -1.03
C HIS A 72 5.90 11.48 0.12
N GLU A 73 7.09 10.96 0.36
CA GLU A 73 7.36 9.94 1.36
C GLU A 73 7.95 10.58 2.62
N TYR A 74 7.40 10.24 3.79
CA TYR A 74 7.84 10.72 5.10
C TYR A 74 8.07 9.55 6.05
N SER A 75 9.25 9.51 6.67
CA SER A 75 9.64 8.50 7.66
C SER A 75 9.41 9.07 9.06
N LEU A 76 8.39 8.55 9.75
CA LEU A 76 8.01 8.94 11.10
C LEU A 76 8.39 7.83 12.07
N GLY A 77 9.69 7.68 12.32
CA GLY A 77 10.23 6.60 13.16
C GLY A 77 10.03 5.24 12.50
N GLU A 78 9.14 4.41 13.07
CA GLU A 78 8.78 3.08 12.55
C GLU A 78 7.60 3.12 11.57
N ARG A 79 7.21 4.29 11.08
CA ARG A 79 6.10 4.45 10.11
C ARG A 79 6.59 5.16 8.86
N GLN A 80 6.10 4.74 7.72
CA GLN A 80 6.30 5.43 6.45
C GLN A 80 4.94 5.95 5.98
N VAL A 81 4.83 7.27 5.86
CA VAL A 81 3.63 7.93 5.38
C VAL A 81 3.87 8.40 3.96
N ASN A 82 3.08 7.86 3.03
CA ASN A 82 3.11 8.22 1.63
C ASN A 82 1.93 9.14 1.33
N VAL A 83 2.22 10.35 0.87
CA VAL A 83 1.22 11.38 0.57
C VAL A 83 1.19 11.63 -0.93
N SER A 84 0.07 11.31 -1.56
CA SER A 84 -0.16 11.60 -2.98
C SER A 84 -0.62 13.04 -3.15
N VAL A 85 0.05 13.77 -4.02
CA VAL A 85 -0.21 15.19 -4.31
C VAL A 85 -0.47 15.38 -5.80
N ARG A 86 -1.61 15.98 -6.13
CA ARG A 86 -1.97 16.38 -7.50
C ARG A 86 -2.41 17.84 -7.51
N GLY A 87 -1.90 18.62 -8.46
CA GLY A 87 -2.26 20.05 -8.57
C GLY A 87 -1.98 20.86 -7.29
N GLY A 88 -0.94 20.50 -6.54
CA GLY A 88 -0.57 21.17 -5.28
C GLY A 88 -1.45 20.85 -4.07
N LYS A 89 -2.36 19.87 -4.17
CA LYS A 89 -3.22 19.41 -3.08
C LYS A 89 -3.00 17.94 -2.77
N ILE A 90 -3.18 17.56 -1.50
CA ILE A 90 -3.18 16.17 -1.06
C ILE A 90 -4.43 15.49 -1.62
N THR A 91 -4.24 14.41 -2.36
CA THR A 91 -5.32 13.59 -2.92
C THR A 91 -5.40 12.20 -2.30
N GLY A 92 -4.37 11.78 -1.56
CA GLY A 92 -4.37 10.49 -0.87
C GLY A 92 -3.30 10.45 0.20
N ILE A 93 -3.57 9.68 1.26
CA ILE A 93 -2.63 9.44 2.35
C ILE A 93 -2.62 7.93 2.62
N ALA A 94 -1.45 7.32 2.51
CA ALA A 94 -1.22 5.93 2.89
C ALA A 94 -0.24 5.91 4.05
N ASP A 95 -0.72 5.51 5.23
CA ASP A 95 0.10 5.32 6.43
C ASP A 95 0.51 3.86 6.50
N ASN A 96 1.70 3.56 6.00
CA ASN A 96 2.27 2.24 6.08
C ASN A 96 3.02 2.16 7.41
N HIS A 97 2.42 1.46 8.38
CA HIS A 97 3.21 0.99 9.52
C HIS A 97 4.31 0.10 8.96
N ILE A 98 5.56 0.53 9.14
CA ILE A 98 6.68 -0.32 8.79
C ILE A 98 6.63 -1.40 9.86
N VAL A 99 6.11 -2.58 9.52
CA VAL A 99 6.23 -3.78 10.34
C VAL A 99 7.69 -4.26 10.24
N SER A 100 8.63 -3.37 10.54
CA SER A 100 10.07 -3.58 10.64
C SER A 100 10.68 -2.22 10.99
N LYS A 101 11.21 -2.08 12.21
CA LYS A 101 12.20 -1.05 12.56
C LYS A 101 13.11 -0.70 11.37
N PRO A 102 13.47 0.58 11.13
CA PRO A 102 14.72 0.90 10.48
C PRO A 102 15.86 0.59 11.47
N GLY A 103 16.00 -0.68 11.84
CA GLY A 103 17.25 -1.21 12.34
C GLY A 103 18.20 -1.38 11.16
N PRO A 104 19.53 -1.46 11.41
CA PRO A 104 20.48 -1.75 10.34
C PRO A 104 19.93 -2.91 9.54
N ALA A 105 19.77 -2.76 8.22
CA ALA A 105 19.11 -3.71 7.33
C ALA A 105 19.38 -5.12 7.83
N VAL A 106 18.43 -5.68 8.60
CA VAL A 106 18.58 -7.05 9.07
C VAL A 106 18.44 -7.80 7.79
N LEU A 107 19.55 -8.36 7.32
CA LEU A 107 19.61 -9.24 6.19
C LEU A 107 18.63 -10.38 6.51
N THR A 108 17.36 -10.19 6.13
CA THR A 108 16.28 -11.17 6.16
C THR A 108 16.59 -12.14 5.06
N GLY A 109 17.69 -12.85 5.26
CA GLY A 109 18.08 -13.91 4.39
C GLY A 109 17.08 -15.03 4.54
N VAL A 110 16.63 -15.59 3.44
CA VAL A 110 15.87 -16.82 3.47
C VAL A 110 16.85 -17.97 3.27
N ASP A 111 16.83 -18.93 4.18
CA ASP A 111 17.60 -20.16 4.02
C ASP A 111 16.90 -21.05 3.00
N VAL A 112 17.52 -21.16 1.82
CA VAL A 112 17.06 -21.99 0.72
C VAL A 112 18.02 -23.15 0.55
N ASN A 113 17.56 -24.38 0.84
CA ASN A 113 18.37 -25.60 0.78
C ASN A 113 19.72 -25.49 1.51
N GLY A 114 19.73 -24.88 2.71
CA GLY A 114 20.94 -24.68 3.50
C GLY A 114 21.84 -23.52 3.05
N THR A 115 21.45 -22.78 2.01
CA THR A 115 22.13 -21.54 1.59
C THR A 115 21.29 -20.33 1.97
N ARG A 116 21.88 -19.40 2.73
CA ARG A 116 21.24 -18.14 3.07
C ARG A 116 21.30 -17.17 1.90
N ILE A 117 20.13 -16.79 1.38
CA ILE A 117 19.98 -15.80 0.30
C ILE A 117 19.58 -14.46 0.91
N VAL A 118 20.42 -13.44 0.76
CA VAL A 118 20.24 -12.10 1.33
C VAL A 118 20.17 -11.02 0.24
N THR A 119 19.66 -9.84 0.59
CA THR A 119 19.68 -8.66 -0.27
C THR A 119 21.10 -8.34 -0.74
N GLY A 120 21.25 -8.07 -2.03
CA GLY A 120 22.52 -7.82 -2.71
C GLY A 120 23.15 -9.04 -3.35
N ASP A 121 22.71 -10.25 -2.99
CA ASP A 121 23.19 -11.49 -3.62
C ASP A 121 22.87 -11.50 -5.13
N PRO A 122 23.76 -12.04 -5.97
CA PRO A 122 23.48 -12.17 -7.39
C PRO A 122 22.41 -13.24 -7.65
N LEU A 123 21.61 -13.04 -8.68
CA LEU A 123 20.62 -14.03 -9.14
C LEU A 123 21.23 -15.42 -9.34
N ALA A 124 22.47 -15.51 -9.81
CA ALA A 124 23.17 -16.78 -10.01
C ALA A 124 23.28 -17.60 -8.71
N LYS A 125 23.52 -16.95 -7.57
CA LYS A 125 23.59 -17.62 -6.26
C LYS A 125 22.24 -18.18 -5.86
N LEU A 126 21.16 -17.42 -6.08
CA LEU A 126 19.78 -17.87 -5.84
C LEU A 126 19.43 -19.09 -6.70
N VAL A 127 19.73 -19.05 -8.00
CA VAL A 127 19.42 -20.17 -8.92
C VAL A 127 20.25 -21.40 -8.58
N ALA A 128 21.51 -21.22 -8.17
CA ALA A 128 22.37 -22.33 -7.74
C ALA A 128 21.87 -23.02 -6.47
N SER A 129 21.34 -22.26 -5.49
CA SER A 129 20.87 -22.84 -4.23
C SER A 129 19.42 -23.36 -4.30
N ALA A 130 18.54 -22.60 -4.95
CA ALA A 130 17.11 -22.85 -4.98
C ALA A 130 16.68 -23.74 -6.15
N GLY A 131 17.54 -23.88 -7.16
CA GLY A 131 17.19 -24.51 -8.43
C GLY A 131 16.27 -23.63 -9.26
N LYS A 132 15.44 -24.27 -10.09
CA LYS A 132 14.51 -23.57 -10.97
C LYS A 132 13.32 -23.05 -10.16
N PRO A 133 12.95 -21.76 -10.29
CA PRO A 133 11.75 -21.23 -9.67
C PRO A 133 10.50 -21.94 -10.21
N HIS A 134 9.49 -22.07 -9.36
CA HIS A 134 8.18 -22.57 -9.77
C HIS A 134 7.50 -21.57 -10.71
N LYS A 135 7.64 -20.27 -10.42
CA LYS A 135 7.08 -19.19 -11.23
C LYS A 135 7.99 -17.98 -11.24
N ILE A 136 8.04 -17.31 -12.39
CA ILE A 136 8.72 -16.02 -12.55
C ILE A 136 7.69 -15.01 -13.01
N ARG A 137 7.62 -13.86 -12.34
CA ARG A 137 6.81 -12.71 -12.76
C ARG A 137 7.72 -11.58 -13.20
N THR A 138 7.52 -11.10 -14.41
CA THR A 138 8.17 -9.92 -14.96
C THR A 138 7.14 -8.80 -15.07
N PHE A 139 7.59 -7.56 -14.88
CA PHE A 139 6.71 -6.39 -14.88
C PHE A 139 7.03 -5.56 -16.13
N ALA A 140 6.02 -5.34 -16.99
CA ALA A 140 6.21 -4.58 -18.24
C ALA A 140 6.60 -3.12 -17.97
N ASP A 141 6.10 -2.56 -16.88
CA ASP A 141 6.36 -1.21 -16.37
C ASP A 141 7.65 -1.11 -15.53
N ALA A 142 8.26 -2.24 -15.17
CA ALA A 142 9.52 -2.31 -14.44
C ALA A 142 10.41 -3.45 -14.99
N PRO A 143 11.00 -3.29 -16.19
CA PRO A 143 11.73 -4.35 -16.90
C PRO A 143 12.99 -4.83 -16.17
N HIS A 144 13.50 -4.02 -15.25
CA HIS A 144 14.64 -4.36 -14.38
C HIS A 144 14.25 -5.20 -13.18
N MET A 145 12.96 -5.41 -12.93
CA MET A 145 12.43 -6.10 -11.77
C MET A 145 11.79 -7.42 -12.19
N SER A 146 12.08 -8.47 -11.44
CA SER A 146 11.49 -9.79 -11.60
C SER A 146 11.27 -10.41 -10.24
N VAL A 147 10.17 -11.15 -10.09
CA VAL A 147 9.82 -11.87 -8.86
C VAL A 147 9.88 -13.37 -9.14
N TYR A 148 10.66 -14.07 -8.32
CA TYR A 148 10.91 -15.50 -8.39
C TYR A 148 10.18 -16.18 -7.22
N GLU A 149 9.25 -17.07 -7.54
CA GLU A 149 8.47 -17.83 -6.56
C GLU A 149 8.99 -19.27 -6.50
N TYR A 150 9.30 -19.73 -5.30
CA TYR A 150 9.78 -21.07 -5.00
C TYR A 150 8.85 -21.73 -3.99
N THR A 151 8.44 -22.97 -4.29
CA THR A 151 7.62 -23.76 -3.38
C THR A 151 8.48 -24.87 -2.78
N PHE A 152 8.58 -24.88 -1.45
CA PHE A 152 9.24 -25.94 -0.68
C PHE A 152 8.21 -26.69 0.18
N PRO A 153 8.53 -27.89 0.68
CA PRO A 153 7.67 -28.59 1.62
C PRO A 153 7.38 -27.71 2.86
N GLY A 154 6.12 -27.28 3.02
CA GLY A 154 5.66 -26.50 4.18
C GLY A 154 5.94 -25.00 4.12
N ARG A 155 6.51 -24.46 3.04
CA ARG A 155 6.73 -23.01 2.88
C ARG A 155 6.83 -22.59 1.42
N GLU A 156 6.46 -21.36 1.15
CA GLU A 156 6.66 -20.68 -0.12
C GLU A 156 7.62 -19.51 0.08
N VAL A 157 8.55 -19.32 -0.85
CA VAL A 157 9.55 -18.27 -0.79
C VAL A 157 9.43 -17.42 -2.04
N THR A 158 9.28 -16.12 -1.85
CA THR A 158 9.25 -15.13 -2.92
C THR A 158 10.53 -14.30 -2.85
N VAL A 159 11.23 -14.21 -3.96
CA VAL A 159 12.47 -13.42 -4.07
C VAL A 159 12.29 -12.38 -5.16
N THR A 160 12.42 -11.12 -4.79
CA THR A 160 12.43 -10.00 -5.73
C THR A 160 13.87 -9.74 -6.17
N VAL A 161 14.06 -9.65 -7.48
CA VAL A 161 15.35 -9.39 -8.11
C VAL A 161 15.22 -8.11 -8.90
N THR A 162 16.14 -7.18 -8.67
CA THR A 162 16.24 -5.91 -9.39
C THR A 162 17.65 -5.77 -9.95
N ASN A 163 17.79 -5.50 -11.25
CA ASN A 163 19.09 -5.39 -11.92
C ASN A 163 19.99 -6.63 -11.69
N GLY A 164 19.40 -7.83 -11.70
CA GLY A 164 20.12 -9.09 -11.53
C GLY A 164 20.61 -9.39 -10.11
N LYS A 165 20.23 -8.57 -9.12
CA LYS A 165 20.54 -8.79 -7.69
C LYS A 165 19.27 -8.91 -6.87
N VAL A 166 19.33 -9.71 -5.81
CA VAL A 166 18.23 -9.85 -4.84
C VAL A 166 18.00 -8.49 -4.18
N SER A 167 16.80 -7.95 -4.35
CA SER A 167 16.37 -6.69 -3.74
C SER A 167 15.40 -6.92 -2.58
N GLY A 168 14.80 -8.10 -2.48
CA GLY A 168 13.96 -8.48 -1.34
C GLY A 168 13.62 -9.98 -1.33
N THR A 169 13.22 -10.45 -0.16
CA THR A 169 12.89 -11.84 0.14
C THR A 169 11.67 -11.87 1.07
N SER A 170 10.79 -12.84 0.86
CA SER A 170 9.62 -13.11 1.70
C SER A 170 9.43 -14.61 1.82
N GLU A 171 9.04 -15.09 3.01
CA GLU A 171 8.70 -16.49 3.25
C GLU A 171 7.29 -16.58 3.84
N LEU A 172 6.44 -17.40 3.21
CA LEU A 172 5.11 -17.74 3.69
C LEU A 172 5.12 -19.19 4.18
N LYS A 173 4.87 -19.39 5.49
CA LYS A 173 4.78 -20.74 6.07
C LYS A 173 3.39 -21.32 5.79
N ILE A 174 3.35 -22.41 5.01
CA ILE A 174 2.09 -23.10 4.68
C ILE A 174 1.77 -24.07 5.81
N ARG A 175 0.82 -23.72 6.69
CA ARG A 175 0.25 -24.68 7.64
C ARG A 175 -0.59 -25.68 6.86
N LYS A 176 -0.15 -26.94 6.81
CA LYS A 176 -1.04 -28.06 6.45
C LYS A 176 -2.18 -28.09 7.48
N ARG A 177 -3.42 -27.97 7.02
CA ARG A 177 -4.61 -28.27 7.82
C ARG A 177 -4.68 -29.77 8.07
#